data_AF-A0A1C3H489-F1
#
_entry.id   AF-A0A1C3H489-F1
#
_cell.length_a   1.000
_cell.length_b   1.000
_cell.length_c   1.000
_cell.angle_alpha   90.00
_cell.angle_beta   90.00
_cell.angle_gamma   90.00
#
_symmetry.space_group_name_H-M   'P 1'
#
loop_
_entity.id
_entity.type
_entity.pdbx_description
1 polymer ?
#
loop_
_entity_poly.entity_id
_entity_poly.type
_entity_poly.pdbx_seq_one_letter_code
_entity_poly.pdbx_strand_id
1 'polypeptide(L)' 'MSNIRQQLIDLINPHHRAVAKIVGGKGADTWVGETPSGGVVVITGQTQIGESVYFDAVTLRIEGKAPDLDWQEIRV' A
#
# COMPACT_ATOMS: atom_id res chain seq x y z
N MET A 1 0.33 21.07 -10.65
CA MET A 1 -0.07 20.96 -12.08
C MET A 1 0.14 19.52 -12.49
N SER A 2 -0.92 18.82 -12.90
CA SER A 2 -0.85 17.41 -13.31
C SER A 2 -0.26 17.33 -14.73
N ASN A 3 0.74 16.47 -14.94
CA ASN A 3 1.43 16.29 -16.22
C ASN A 3 0.66 15.26 -17.06
N ILE A 4 0.37 15.56 -18.33
CA ILE A 4 -0.39 14.67 -19.24
C ILE A 4 0.23 13.27 -19.33
N ARG A 5 1.57 13.19 -19.22
CA ARG A 5 2.30 11.91 -19.19
C ARG A 5 1.98 11.10 -17.93
N GLN A 6 1.86 11.76 -16.77
CA GLN A 6 1.52 11.10 -15.52
C GLN A 6 0.08 10.60 -15.57
N GLN A 7 -0.85 11.42 -16.09
CA GLN A 7 -2.25 11.02 -16.27
C GLN A 7 -2.40 9.81 -17.21
N LEU A 8 -1.61 9.74 -18.28
CA LEU A 8 -1.63 8.61 -19.21
C LEU A 8 -1.02 7.35 -18.57
N ILE A 9 0.06 7.49 -17.79
CA ILE A 9 0.64 6.38 -17.02
C ILE A 9 -0.38 5.86 -16.01
N ASP A 10 -1.06 6.74 -15.27
CA ASP A 10 -2.08 6.37 -14.28
C ASP A 10 -3.31 5.72 -14.94
N LEU A 11 -3.59 6.02 -16.22
CA LEU A 11 -4.69 5.39 -16.97
C LEU A 11 -4.33 4.02 -17.54
N ILE A 12 -3.12 3.87 -18.08
CA ILE A 12 -2.66 2.64 -18.75
C ILE A 12 -2.13 1.63 -17.72
N ASN A 13 -1.57 2.13 -16.63
CA ASN A 13 -1.06 1.36 -15.52
C ASN A 13 -1.64 1.98 -14.25
N PRO A 14 -2.94 1.76 -13.97
CA PRO A 14 -3.54 2.24 -12.74
C PRO A 14 -2.67 1.70 -11.63
N HIS A 15 -1.87 2.58 -11.02
CA HIS A 15 -1.01 2.22 -9.93
C HIS A 15 -1.96 1.61 -8.90
N HIS A 16 -1.91 0.29 -8.75
CA HIS A 16 -2.75 -0.47 -7.85
C HIS A 16 -2.25 -0.23 -6.43
N ARG A 17 -1.95 1.02 -6.08
CA ARG A 17 -1.34 1.40 -4.83
C ARG A 17 -2.42 1.40 -3.76
N ALA A 18 -2.25 0.54 -2.79
CA ALA A 18 -3.06 0.49 -1.59
C ALA A 18 -2.21 0.88 -0.38
N VAL A 19 -2.88 1.08 0.76
CA VAL A 19 -2.26 1.36 2.05
C VAL A 19 -2.62 0.26 3.04
N ALA A 20 -1.66 -0.13 3.87
CA ALA A 20 -1.90 -0.95 5.04
C ALA A 20 -1.04 -0.51 6.22
N LYS A 21 -1.58 -0.61 7.43
CA LYS A 21 -0.83 -0.51 8.68
C LYS A 21 -0.29 -1.88 9.07
N ILE A 22 1.01 -2.00 9.32
CA ILE A 22 1.62 -3.26 9.70
C ILE A 22 1.25 -3.61 11.15
N VAL A 23 0.61 -4.76 11.32
CA VAL A 23 0.13 -5.25 12.64
C VAL A 23 0.86 -6.51 13.12
N GLY A 24 1.62 -7.17 12.24
CA GLY A 24 2.39 -8.35 12.62
C GLY A 24 3.43 -8.78 11.59
N GLY A 25 4.36 -9.65 11.99
CA GLY A 25 5.36 -10.27 11.13
C GLY A 25 5.11 -11.77 10.94
N LYS A 26 5.39 -12.29 9.74
CA LYS A 26 5.22 -13.71 9.38
C LYS A 26 6.54 -14.42 9.06
N GLY A 27 7.63 -13.67 8.86
CA GLY A 27 8.95 -14.20 8.50
C GLY A 27 9.83 -13.09 7.91
N ALA A 28 11.00 -13.46 7.36
CA ALA A 28 11.89 -12.51 6.71
C ALA A 28 11.14 -11.77 5.58
N ASP A 29 11.14 -10.43 5.67
CA ASP A 29 10.49 -9.51 4.72
C ASP A 29 9.01 -9.78 4.43
N THR A 30 8.29 -10.47 5.32
CA THR A 30 6.86 -10.78 5.14
C THR A 30 6.04 -10.31 6.33
N TRP A 31 5.03 -9.50 6.05
CA TRP A 31 4.29 -8.74 7.04
C TRP A 31 2.79 -8.94 6.87
N VAL A 32 2.07 -8.87 7.99
CA VAL A 32 0.61 -8.81 8.03
C VAL A 32 0.23 -7.37 8.27
N GLY A 33 -0.60 -6.82 7.39
CA GLY A 33 -1.12 -5.47 7.48
C GLY A 33 -2.64 -5.43 7.50
N GLU A 34 -3.17 -4.34 8.04
CA GLU A 34 -4.60 -4.01 8.03
C GLU A 34 -4.82 -2.80 7.13
N THR A 35 -5.71 -2.92 6.15
CA THR A 35 -6.11 -1.83 5.27
C THR A 35 -7.07 -0.88 6.00
N PRO A 36 -7.22 0.37 5.55
CA PRO A 36 -8.13 1.33 6.18
C PRO A 36 -9.60 0.88 6.21
N SER A 37 -9.99 -0.03 5.31
CA SER A 37 -11.32 -0.64 5.28
C SER A 37 -11.49 -1.85 6.21
N GLY A 38 -10.46 -2.19 7.02
CA GLY A 38 -10.45 -3.34 7.92
C GLY A 38 -10.08 -4.67 7.26
N GLY A 39 -9.59 -4.64 6.02
CA GLY A 39 -9.12 -5.83 5.31
C GLY A 39 -7.75 -6.28 5.81
N VAL A 40 -7.53 -7.58 5.94
CA VAL A 40 -6.21 -8.13 6.30
C VAL A 40 -5.46 -8.52 5.03
N VAL A 41 -4.21 -8.06 4.92
CA VAL A 41 -3.34 -8.32 3.76
C VAL A 41 -1.99 -8.88 4.22
N VAL A 42 -1.40 -9.74 3.39
CA VAL A 42 0.00 -10.19 3.56
C VAL A 42 0.84 -9.53 2.48
N ILE A 43 1.84 -8.77 2.89
CA ILE A 43 2.69 -7.97 2.00
C ILE A 43 4.17 -8.24 2.26
N THR A 44 5.00 -8.01 1.24
CA THR A 44 6.43 -8.32 1.25
C THR A 44 7.29 -7.08 1.06
N GLY A 45 8.43 -7.04 1.73
CA GLY A 45 9.40 -5.96 1.65
C GLY A 45 9.91 -5.49 3.02
N GLN A 46 10.66 -4.39 3.01
CA GLN A 46 11.26 -3.83 4.21
C GLN A 46 10.32 -2.83 4.89
N THR A 47 9.99 -3.10 6.16
CA THR A 47 9.22 -2.22 7.06
C THR A 47 9.32 -2.79 8.49
N GLN A 48 8.49 -2.30 9.39
CA GLN A 48 8.39 -2.73 10.79
C GLN A 48 6.93 -2.63 11.28
N ILE A 49 6.61 -3.36 12.35
CA ILE A 49 5.29 -3.30 12.99
C ILE A 49 4.98 -1.87 13.44
N GLY A 50 3.74 -1.43 13.20
CA GLY A 50 3.24 -0.11 13.53
C GLY A 50 3.35 0.91 12.39
N GLU A 51 4.15 0.65 11.35
CA GLU A 51 4.25 1.55 10.19
C GLU A 51 3.06 1.41 9.25
N SER A 52 2.66 2.52 8.65
CA SER A 52 1.79 2.52 7.47
C SER A 52 2.67 2.48 6.22
N VAL A 53 2.30 1.64 5.25
CA VAL A 53 3.05 1.48 3.99
C VAL A 53 2.15 1.56 2.78
N TYR A 54 2.70 2.09 1.69
CA TYR A 54 2.15 1.89 0.36
C TYR A 54 2.61 0.54 -0.19
N PHE A 55 1.71 -0.18 -0.81
CA PHE A 55 2.03 -1.43 -1.51
C PHE A 55 1.26 -1.54 -2.82
N ASP A 56 1.82 -2.28 -3.76
CA ASP A 56 1.13 -2.66 -4.99
C ASP A 56 0.15 -3.80 -4.69
N ALA A 57 -1.14 -3.58 -4.93
CA ALA A 57 -2.22 -4.50 -4.58
C ALA A 57 -2.32 -5.73 -5.50
N VAL A 58 -1.56 -5.76 -6.60
CA VAL A 58 -1.46 -6.94 -7.49
C VAL A 58 -0.30 -7.83 -7.06
N THR A 59 0.87 -7.24 -6.84
CA THR A 59 2.11 -7.96 -6.51
C THR A 59 2.36 -8.12 -5.00
N LEU A 60 1.60 -7.38 -4.18
CA LEU A 60 1.72 -7.35 -2.71
C LEU A 60 3.11 -6.94 -2.22
N ARG A 61 3.83 -6.14 -2.99
CA ARG A 61 5.15 -5.60 -2.62
C ARG A 61 5.02 -4.20 -2.05
N ILE A 62 5.74 -3.95 -0.96
CA ILE A 62 5.88 -2.62 -0.36
C ILE A 62 6.64 -1.72 -1.33
N GLU A 63 6.05 -0.57 -1.61
CA GLU A 63 6.62 0.47 -2.47
C GLU A 63 7.25 1.62 -1.67
N GLY A 64 6.90 1.74 -0.38
CA GLY A 64 7.46 2.74 0.53
C GLY A 64 6.59 2.99 1.75
N LYS A 65 7.05 3.88 2.63
CA LYS A 65 6.27 4.31 3.80
C LYS A 65 5.11 5.21 3.37
N ALA A 66 3.95 4.99 3.96
CA ALA A 66 2.82 5.88 3.89
C ALA A 66 2.85 6.83 5.10
N PRO A 67 2.37 8.07 4.96
CA PRO A 67 2.25 8.98 6.09
C PRO A 67 1.27 8.44 7.13
N ASP A 68 1.52 8.80 8.39
CA ASP A 68 0.65 8.47 9.53
C ASP A 68 -0.54 9.44 9.55
N LEU A 69 -1.59 9.08 8.82
CA LEU A 69 -2.83 9.83 8.64
C LEU A 69 -4.01 8.88 8.74
N ASP A 70 -5.20 9.43 8.99
CA ASP A 70 -6.44 8.68 8.83
C ASP A 70 -6.71 8.48 7.34
N TRP A 71 -6.59 7.23 6.90
CA TRP A 71 -6.81 6.84 5.51
C TRP A 71 -8.27 6.51 5.27
N GLN A 72 -8.79 6.93 4.12
CA GLN A 72 -10.09 6.50 3.63
C GLN A 72 -9.92 5.86 2.26
N GLU A 73 -10.39 4.63 2.11
CA GLU A 73 -10.38 3.94 0.82
C GLU A 73 -11.56 4.41 -0.02
N ILE A 74 -11.28 4.94 -1.22
CA ILE A 74 -12.30 5.33 -2.18
C ILE A 74 -12.60 4.11 -3.07
N ARG A 75 -13.79 3.53 -2.92
CA ARG A 75 -14.30 2.52 -3.84
C ARG A 75 -15.05 3.24 -4.96
N VAL A 76 -14.67 2.97 -6.21
CA VAL A 76 -15.33 3.51 -7.41
C VAL A 76 -16.14 2.38 -8.06
#